data_AF-A0A231VPH8-F1
#
_entry.id   AF-A0A231VPH8-F1
#
_cell.length_a   1.000
_cell.length_b   1.000
_cell.length_c   1.000
_cell.angle_alpha   90.00
_cell.angle_beta   90.00
_cell.angle_gamma   90.00
#
_symmetry.space_group_name_H-M   'P 1'
#
loop_
_entity.id
_entity.type
_entity.pdbx_description
1 polymer ?
#
loop_
_entity_poly.entity_id
_entity_poly.type
_entity_poly.pdbx_seq_one_letter_code
_entity_poly.pdbx_strand_id
1 'polypeptide(L)'
;EVVLAAGSLAVADFIQNKDMAGLSRHLKEGIKEFLDSDKYKDYLTKMSQLNNYSNRNLRLILAQNPEARQVASFKQWKENFDRYVKKGEKALRIFKPMTKIKKDENNQPILDKNGKPETVTFFG
;
A
#
# COMPACT_ATOMS: atom_id res chain seq x y z
N GLU A 1 -2.72 21.52 13.41
CA GLU A 1 -1.94 21.58 12.17
C GLU A 1 -1.11 20.30 12.09
N VAL A 2 -1.36 19.44 11.11
CA VAL A 2 -0.68 18.13 11.05
C VAL A 2 0.68 18.36 10.40
N VAL A 3 1.73 18.40 11.22
CA VAL A 3 3.11 18.36 10.74
C VAL A 3 3.32 16.99 10.10
N LEU A 4 3.07 16.89 8.80
CA LEU A 4 3.45 15.73 8.00
C LEU A 4 4.98 15.67 8.00
N ALA A 5 5.55 14.70 8.70
CA ALA A 5 6.99 14.47 8.72
C ALA A 5 7.52 14.41 7.29
N ALA A 6 8.67 15.02 6.99
CA ALA A 6 9.21 15.19 5.63
C ALA A 6 9.20 13.90 4.78
N GLY A 7 9.35 12.72 5.40
CA GLY A 7 9.23 11.42 4.73
C GLY A 7 7.85 11.15 4.11
N SER A 8 6.77 11.55 4.78
CA SER A 8 5.39 11.36 4.28
C SER A 8 5.09 12.20 3.03
N LEU A 9 5.70 13.38 2.90
CA LEU A 9 5.59 14.23 1.71
C LEU A 9 6.29 13.58 0.50
N ALA A 10 7.49 13.03 0.69
CA ALA A 10 8.20 12.32 -0.37
C ALA A 10 7.42 11.09 -0.87
N VAL A 11 6.82 10.32 0.06
CA VAL A 11 5.98 9.16 -0.28
C VAL A 11 4.74 9.58 -1.06
N ALA A 12 4.08 10.68 -0.66
CA ALA A 12 2.93 11.21 -1.37
C ALA A 12 3.27 11.62 -2.81
N ASP A 13 4.43 12.24 -3.03
CA ASP A 13 4.91 12.63 -4.37
C ASP A 13 5.16 11.41 -5.26
N PHE A 14 5.86 10.37 -4.76
CA PHE A 14 6.07 9.14 -5.53
C PHE A 14 4.74 8.46 -5.91
N ILE A 15 3.76 8.45 -5.01
CA ILE A 15 2.42 7.89 -5.26
C ILE A 15 1.69 8.71 -6.33
N GLN A 16 1.74 10.04 -6.24
CA GLN A 16 1.08 10.93 -7.19
C GLN A 16 1.66 10.76 -8.60
N ASN A 17 2.99 10.62 -8.70
CA ASN A 17 3.71 10.48 -9.96
C ASN A 17 3.78 9.03 -10.48
N LYS A 18 3.15 8.07 -9.79
CA LYS A 18 3.21 6.62 -10.09
C LYS A 18 4.64 6.08 -10.19
N ASP A 19 5.58 6.70 -9.48
CA ASP A 19 6.98 6.27 -9.45
C ASP A 19 7.15 5.10 -8.45
N MET A 20 6.82 3.91 -8.93
CA MET A 20 6.91 2.67 -8.15
C MET A 20 8.36 2.32 -7.80
N ALA A 21 9.31 2.70 -8.66
CA ALA A 21 10.73 2.43 -8.43
C ALA A 21 11.29 3.35 -7.33
N GLY A 22 10.99 4.64 -7.38
CA GLY A 22 11.33 5.62 -6.34
C GLY A 22 10.70 5.25 -5.00
N LEU A 23 9.41 4.92 -4.98
CA LEU A 23 8.73 4.44 -3.78
C LEU A 23 9.40 3.19 -3.19
N SER A 24 9.75 2.21 -4.03
CA SER A 24 10.43 1.01 -3.57
C SER A 24 11.82 1.30 -3.01
N ARG A 25 12.55 2.24 -3.59
CA ARG A 25 13.89 2.66 -3.12
C ARG A 25 13.79 3.33 -1.76
N HIS A 26 12.88 4.30 -1.62
CA HIS A 26 12.64 5.01 -0.36
C HIS A 26 12.30 4.05 0.79
N LEU A 27 11.38 3.11 0.55
CA LEU A 27 11.01 2.09 1.56
C LEU A 27 12.16 1.16 1.92
N LYS A 28 13.08 0.88 0.98
CA LYS A 28 14.26 0.03 1.22
C LYS A 28 15.31 0.74 2.05
N GLU A 29 15.53 2.03 1.80
CA GLU A 29 16.49 2.85 2.52
C GLU A 29 16.05 3.09 3.97
N GLY A 30 14.75 3.33 4.19
CA GLY A 30 14.17 3.52 5.53
C GLY A 30 14.33 2.31 6.47
N ILE A 31 14.66 1.12 5.96
CA ILE A 31 14.93 -0.08 6.79
C ILE A 31 16.08 0.16 7.76
N LYS A 32 17.05 0.99 7.38
CA LYS A 32 18.22 1.30 8.23
C LYS A 32 17.81 1.95 9.55
N GLU A 33 16.65 2.61 9.60
CA GLU A 33 16.14 3.22 10.82
C GLU A 33 15.75 2.21 11.89
N PHE A 34 15.47 0.95 11.52
CA PHE A 34 15.18 -0.12 12.48
C PHE A 34 16.41 -0.62 13.25
N LEU A 35 17.61 -0.12 12.94
CA LEU A 35 18.79 -0.37 13.76
C LEU A 35 18.74 0.44 15.07
N ASP A 36 17.90 1.47 15.13
CA ASP A 36 17.56 2.18 16.36
C ASP A 36 16.51 1.38 17.15
N SER A 37 16.82 1.06 18.40
CA SER A 37 16.01 0.19 19.27
C SER A 37 14.60 0.76 19.52
N ASP A 38 14.48 2.07 19.70
CA ASP A 38 13.20 2.71 19.99
C ASP A 38 12.31 2.74 18.74
N LYS A 39 12.89 3.06 17.59
CA LYS A 39 12.18 2.98 16.30
C LYS A 39 11.74 1.56 15.97
N TYR A 40 12.58 0.57 16.28
CA TYR A 40 12.23 -0.82 16.07
C TYR A 40 11.09 -1.27 16.99
N LYS A 41 11.10 -0.85 18.25
CA LYS A 41 10.02 -1.13 19.20
C LYS A 41 8.69 -0.49 18.77
N ASP A 42 8.71 0.76 18.30
CA ASP A 42 7.51 1.39 17.74
C ASP A 42 7.01 0.61 16.51
N TYR A 43 7.91 0.25 15.59
CA TYR A 43 7.56 -0.57 14.44
C TYR A 43 6.89 -1.90 14.83
N LEU A 44 7.44 -2.62 15.82
CA LEU A 44 6.83 -3.85 16.33
C LEU A 44 5.45 -3.60 16.96
N THR A 45 5.26 -2.46 17.63
CA THR A 45 3.97 -2.06 18.19
C THR A 45 2.93 -1.79 17.09
N LYS A 46 3.33 -1.12 16.00
CA LYS A 46 2.44 -0.93 14.84
C LYS A 46 2.16 -2.25 14.12
N MET A 47 3.15 -3.13 14.03
CA MET A 47 3.01 -4.45 13.43
C MET A 47 1.97 -5.31 14.17
N SER A 48 1.90 -5.23 15.50
CA SER A 48 0.89 -5.96 16.27
C SER A 48 -0.53 -5.42 16.03
N GLN A 49 -0.67 -4.12 15.74
CA GLN A 49 -1.97 -3.47 15.45
C GLN A 49 -2.44 -3.73 14.01
N LEU A 50 -1.53 -3.74 13.05
CA LEU A 50 -1.78 -3.90 11.62
C LEU A 50 -1.41 -5.30 11.11
N ASN A 51 -1.63 -6.31 11.95
CA ASN A 51 -1.20 -7.71 11.74
C ASN A 51 -1.82 -8.41 10.51
N ASN A 52 -2.90 -7.86 9.95
CA ASN A 52 -3.56 -8.38 8.74
C ASN A 52 -2.87 -7.95 7.43
N TYR A 53 -1.80 -7.15 7.50
CA TYR A 53 -1.06 -6.67 6.34
C TYR A 53 0.33 -7.32 6.27
N SER A 54 0.81 -7.56 5.06
CA SER A 54 2.20 -7.98 4.85
C SER A 54 3.17 -6.88 5.31
N ASN A 55 4.40 -7.25 5.70
CA ASN A 55 5.44 -6.29 6.09
C ASN A 55 5.67 -5.18 5.03
N ARG A 56 5.53 -5.52 3.74
CA ARG A 56 5.65 -4.54 2.65
C ARG A 56 4.53 -3.51 2.70
N ASN A 57 3.29 -3.94 2.92
CA ASN A 57 2.15 -3.05 3.04
C ASN A 57 2.15 -2.28 4.37
N LEU A 58 2.57 -2.91 5.46
CA LEU A 58 2.75 -2.24 6.76
C LEU A 58 3.68 -1.04 6.62
N ARG A 59 4.86 -1.24 6.00
CA ARG A 59 5.82 -0.15 5.77
C ARG A 59 5.25 0.94 4.87
N LEU A 60 4.55 0.57 3.79
CA LEU A 60 3.91 1.54 2.91
C LEU A 60 2.83 2.36 3.63
N ILE A 61 2.04 1.73 4.50
CA ILE A 61 1.02 2.39 5.32
C ILE A 61 1.69 3.40 6.26
N LEU A 62 2.69 2.97 7.03
CA LEU A 62 3.39 3.82 8.00
C LEU A 62 4.16 4.96 7.33
N ALA A 63 4.71 4.73 6.14
CA ALA A 63 5.39 5.77 5.36
C ALA A 63 4.43 6.87 4.88
N GLN A 64 3.16 6.55 4.64
CA GLN A 64 2.11 7.52 4.32
C GLN A 64 1.51 8.17 5.58
N ASN A 65 1.33 7.39 6.65
CA ASN A 65 0.79 7.86 7.93
C ASN A 65 1.44 7.09 9.10
N PRO A 66 2.46 7.68 9.76
CA PRO A 66 3.16 7.05 10.89
C PRO A 66 2.24 6.72 12.08
N GLU A 67 1.13 7.45 12.22
CA GLU A 67 0.17 7.27 13.31
C GLU A 67 -0.93 6.24 13.01
N ALA A 68 -0.89 5.56 11.86
CA ALA A 68 -1.90 4.57 11.51
C ALA A 68 -1.93 3.39 12.51
N ARG A 69 -3.10 3.13 13.10
CA ARG A 69 -3.35 2.01 14.02
C ARG A 69 -4.34 0.98 13.48
N GLN A 70 -5.18 1.39 12.54
CA GLN A 70 -6.14 0.52 11.86
C GLN A 70 -6.36 1.02 10.44
N VAL A 71 -6.37 0.09 9.47
CA VAL A 71 -6.62 0.38 8.06
C VAL A 71 -7.70 -0.56 7.56
N ALA A 72 -8.75 0.01 6.98
CA ALA A 72 -9.88 -0.71 6.43
C ALA A 72 -10.40 0.03 5.18
N SER A 73 -11.12 -0.69 4.33
CA SER A 73 -11.81 -0.08 3.19
C SER A 73 -12.95 0.82 3.64
N PHE A 74 -13.36 1.77 2.80
CA PHE A 74 -14.51 2.65 3.06
C PHE A 74 -15.77 1.85 3.42
N LYS A 75 -16.00 0.74 2.72
CA LYS A 75 -17.11 -0.18 2.96
C LYS A 75 -17.04 -0.81 4.34
N GLN A 76 -15.87 -1.33 4.74
CA GLN A 76 -15.67 -1.92 6.07
C GLN A 76 -15.86 -0.91 7.19
N TRP A 77 -15.39 0.34 7.03
CA TRP A 77 -15.63 1.38 8.03
C TRP A 77 -17.12 1.58 8.31
N LYS A 78 -17.94 1.61 7.25
CA LYS A 78 -19.38 1.74 7.37
C LYS A 78 -20.04 0.49 7.94
N GLU A 79 -19.77 -0.68 7.35
CA GLU A 79 -20.53 -1.90 7.64
C GLU A 79 -20.14 -2.57 8.96
N ASN A 80 -18.84 -2.57 9.29
CA ASN A 80 -18.34 -3.33 10.44
C ASN A 80 -18.16 -2.46 11.69
N PHE A 81 -18.06 -1.14 11.52
CA PHE A 81 -17.73 -0.21 12.61
C PHE A 81 -18.70 0.95 12.75
N ASP A 82 -19.69 1.08 11.85
CA ASP A 82 -20.63 2.21 11.78
C ASP A 82 -19.91 3.59 11.81
N ARG A 83 -18.81 3.67 11.06
CA ARG A 83 -17.99 4.89 10.93
C ARG A 83 -17.94 5.36 9.48
N TYR A 84 -17.88 6.67 9.33
CA TYR A 84 -17.81 7.34 8.03
C TYR A 84 -16.48 8.07 7.89
N VAL A 85 -15.87 7.96 6.70
CA VAL A 85 -14.68 8.74 6.36
C VAL A 85 -15.09 10.20 6.23
N LYS A 86 -14.30 11.10 6.83
CA LYS A 86 -14.55 12.54 6.78
C LYS A 86 -14.39 13.05 5.35
N LYS A 87 -15.19 14.07 5.00
CA LYS A 87 -15.10 14.71 3.68
C LYS A 87 -13.72 15.35 3.50
N GLY A 88 -13.08 15.07 2.36
CA GLY A 88 -11.76 15.60 2.01
C GLY A 88 -10.58 14.72 2.40
N GLU A 89 -10.81 13.63 3.14
CA GLU A 89 -9.75 12.67 3.49
C GLU A 89 -9.24 11.90 2.26
N LYS A 90 -7.96 11.56 2.29
CA LYS A 90 -7.29 10.79 1.23
C LYS A 90 -7.06 9.35 1.70
N ALA A 91 -7.29 8.40 0.80
CA ALA A 91 -7.07 6.98 1.09
C ALA A 91 -5.58 6.64 1.17
N LEU A 92 -5.21 5.76 2.09
CA LEU A 92 -3.88 5.13 2.13
C LEU A 92 -3.78 4.07 1.03
N ARG A 93 -2.69 4.12 0.28
CA ARG A 93 -2.40 3.11 -0.76
C ARG A 93 -1.76 1.87 -0.15
N ILE A 94 -2.11 0.72 -0.68
CA ILE A 94 -1.51 -0.58 -0.37
C ILE A 94 -1.19 -1.29 -1.69
N PHE A 95 -0.15 -2.12 -1.70
CA PHE A 95 0.10 -3.03 -2.82
C PHE A 95 -0.91 -4.16 -2.78
N LYS A 96 -1.58 -4.42 -3.90
CA LYS A 96 -2.51 -5.54 -4.06
C LYS A 96 -2.23 -6.27 -5.37
N PRO A 97 -2.32 -7.62 -5.39
CA PRO A 97 -2.29 -8.34 -6.66
C PRO A 97 -3.52 -7.98 -7.49
N MET A 98 -3.28 -7.63 -8.75
CA MET A 98 -4.27 -7.37 -9.79
C MET A 98 -4.05 -8.35 -10.93
N THR A 99 -5.14 -8.96 -11.38
CA THR A 99 -5.13 -9.90 -12.50
C THR A 99 -5.67 -9.21 -13.74
N LYS A 100 -4.94 -9.28 -14.85
CA LYS A 100 -5.41 -8.83 -16.17
C LYS A 100 -5.33 -9.98 -17.17
N ILE A 101 -6.26 -9.99 -18.12
CA ILE A 101 -6.24 -10.90 -19.26
C ILE A 101 -5.09 -10.46 -20.20
N LYS A 102 -4.25 -11.41 -20.62
CA LYS A 102 -3.24 -11.16 -21.64
C LYS A 102 -3.92 -10.94 -22.99
N LYS A 103 -3.47 -9.92 -23.70
CA LYS A 103 -3.96 -9.58 -25.03
C LYS A 103 -2.83 -9.64 -26.03
N ASP A 104 -3.15 -10.06 -27.26
CA ASP A 104 -2.25 -9.99 -28.40
C ASP A 104 -2.14 -8.55 -28.96
N GLU A 105 -1.37 -8.38 -30.04
CA GLU A 105 -1.17 -7.09 -30.72
C GLU A 105 -2.48 -6.48 -31.26
N ASN A 106 -3.51 -7.31 -31.46
CA ASN A 106 -4.83 -6.92 -31.95
C ASN A 106 -5.86 -6.74 -30.83
N ASN A 107 -5.42 -6.68 -29.56
CA ASN A 107 -6.26 -6.58 -28.36
C ASN A 107 -7.19 -7.77 -28.10
N GLN A 108 -6.96 -8.92 -28.72
CA GLN A 108 -7.72 -10.15 -28.50
C GLN A 108 -7.13 -10.97 -27.34
N PRO A 109 -7.97 -11.65 -26.53
CA PRO A 109 -7.49 -12.50 -25.45
C PRO A 109 -6.63 -13.65 -25.97
N ILE A 110 -5.41 -13.79 -25.45
CA ILE A 110 -4.58 -14.97 -25.70
C ILE A 110 -5.19 -16.13 -24.91
N LEU A 111 -5.47 -17.25 -25.58
CA LEU A 111 -6.04 -18.44 -24.94
C LEU A 111 -4.94 -19.42 -24.52
N ASP A 112 -5.14 -20.07 -23.38
CA ASP A 112 -4.33 -21.18 -22.92
C ASP A 112 -4.66 -22.48 -23.67
N LYS A 113 -3.89 -23.54 -23.39
CA LYS A 113 -4.09 -24.90 -23.94
C LYS A 113 -5.48 -25.51 -23.70
N ASN A 114 -6.29 -24.94 -22.82
CA ASN A 114 -7.65 -25.36 -22.49
C ASN A 114 -8.72 -24.42 -23.06
N GLY A 115 -8.34 -23.44 -23.88
CA GLY A 115 -9.24 -22.45 -24.48
C GLY A 115 -9.71 -21.35 -23.53
N LYS A 116 -9.08 -21.18 -22.35
CA LYS A 116 -9.39 -20.10 -21.41
C LYS A 116 -8.44 -18.91 -21.60
N PRO A 117 -8.87 -17.65 -21.39
CA PRO A 117 -7.98 -16.51 -21.48
C PRO A 117 -6.80 -16.62 -20.49
N GLU A 118 -5.58 -16.50 -20.98
CA GLU A 118 -4.40 -16.38 -20.14
C GLU A 118 -4.47 -15.11 -19.30
N THR A 119 -4.08 -15.21 -18.04
CA THR A 119 -4.03 -14.07 -17.13
C THR A 119 -2.63 -13.80 -16.63
N VAL A 120 -2.32 -12.53 -16.44
CA VAL A 120 -1.08 -12.03 -15.83
C VAL A 120 -1.44 -11.33 -14.53
N THR A 121 -0.75 -11.71 -13.46
CA THR A 121 -0.87 -11.09 -12.14
C THR A 121 0.30 -10.13 -11.94
N PHE A 122 -0.01 -8.89 -11.60
CA PHE A 122 0.97 -7.87 -11.23
C PHE A 122 0.50 -7.16 -9.96
N PHE A 123 1.41 -6.48 -9.28
CA PHE A 123 1.06 -5.66 -8.12
C PHE A 123 0.99 -4.21 -8.55
N GLY A 124 -0.01 -3.49 -8.06
CA GLY A 124 -0.07 -2.02 -8.15
C GLY A 124 -0.73 -1.44 -6.92
#